data_AF-A0A382VXW1-F1
#
_entry.id   AF-A0A382VXW1-F1
#
_cell.length_a   1.000
_cell.length_b   1.000
_cell.length_c   1.000
_cell.angle_alpha   90.00
_cell.angle_beta   90.00
_cell.angle_gamma   90.00
#
_symmetry.space_group_name_H-M   'P 1'
#
loop_
_entity.id
_entity.type
_entity.pdbx_description
1 polymer ?
#
loop_
_entity_poly.entity_id
_entity_poly.type
_entity_poly.pdbx_seq_one_letter_code
_entity_poly.pdbx_strand_id
1 'polypeptide(L)' 'KWLKPDKIDNLELVKEYFGFGNEKAKEALEVLTSENIEVIKSKLAEGGMEKSNERTHRRDG' A
#
# COMPACT_ATOMS: atom_id res chain seq x y z
N LYS A 1 21.30 10.30 10.02
CA LYS A 1 20.40 10.99 9.06
C LYS A 1 19.06 10.27 9.14
N TRP A 2 18.10 10.80 9.91
CA TRP A 2 16.83 10.13 10.20
C TRP A 2 15.93 10.21 8.96
N LEU A 3 15.57 9.07 8.37
CA LEU A 3 14.59 9.03 7.29
C LEU A 3 13.20 9.12 7.93
N LYS A 4 12.35 10.02 7.41
CA LYS A 4 10.97 10.13 7.91
C LYS A 4 10.29 8.76 7.80
N PRO A 5 9.53 8.33 8.83
CA PRO A 5 8.91 7.01 8.87
C PRO A 5 8.02 6.75 7.64
N ASP A 6 7.37 7.80 7.12
CA ASP A 6 6.54 7.73 5.92
C ASP A 6 7.28 7.19 4.67
N LYS A 7 8.55 7.59 4.47
CA LYS A 7 9.36 7.05 3.37
C LYS A 7 9.77 5.61 3.59
N ILE A 8 9.88 5.17 4.84
CA ILE A 8 10.25 3.80 5.19
C ILE A 8 9.04 2.89 4.92
N ASP A 9 7.86 3.26 5.41
CA ASP A 9 6.59 2.55 5.16
C ASP A 9 6.36 2.31 3.66
N ASN A 10 6.46 3.37 2.85
CA ASN A 10 6.25 3.25 1.41
C ASN A 10 7.33 2.39 0.74
N LEU A 11 8.58 2.46 1.21
CA LEU A 11 9.66 1.60 0.71
C LEU A 11 9.39 0.13 1.04
N GLU A 12 8.92 -0.18 2.25
CA GLU A 12 8.61 -1.55 2.66
C GLU A 12 7.41 -2.10 1.89
N LEU A 13 6.35 -1.31 1.66
CA LEU A 13 5.22 -1.67 0.79
C LEU A 13 5.68 -2.10 -0.61
N VAL A 14 6.56 -1.31 -1.23
CA VAL A 14 7.10 -1.60 -2.57
C VAL A 14 7.97 -2.86 -2.57
N LYS A 15 8.79 -3.05 -1.52
CA LYS A 15 9.62 -4.25 -1.38
C LYS A 15 8.76 -5.51 -1.21
N GLU A 16 7.72 -5.45 -0.40
CA GLU A 16 6.82 -6.57 -0.13
C GLU A 16 5.97 -6.93 -1.37
N TYR A 17 5.42 -5.91 -2.04
CA TYR A 17 4.56 -6.12 -3.20
C TYR A 17 5.32 -6.61 -4.44
N PHE A 18 6.50 -6.05 -4.74
CA PHE A 18 7.28 -6.40 -5.93
C PHE A 18 8.46 -7.34 -5.67
N GLY A 19 8.80 -7.63 -4.40
CA GLY A 19 9.98 -8.42 -4.06
C GLY A 19 11.31 -7.69 -4.33
N PHE A 20 11.33 -6.36 -4.29
CA PHE A 20 12.52 -5.57 -4.61
C PHE A 20 13.52 -5.48 -3.45
N GLY A 21 14.80 -5.37 -3.81
CA GLY A 21 15.86 -4.97 -2.89
C GLY A 21 15.82 -3.46 -2.58
N ASN A 22 16.57 -3.02 -1.56
CA ASN A 22 16.56 -1.63 -1.07
C ASN A 22 16.80 -0.59 -2.18
N GLU A 23 17.74 -0.86 -3.10
CA GLU A 23 18.06 0.05 -4.20
C GLU A 23 16.93 0.13 -5.23
N LYS A 24 16.44 -1.02 -5.69
CA LYS A 24 15.31 -1.07 -6.65
C LYS A 24 14.03 -0.51 -6.05
N ALA A 25 13.79 -0.70 -4.76
CA ALA A 25 12.64 -0.14 -4.08
C ALA A 25 12.70 1.38 -3.99
N LYS A 26 13.90 1.98 -3.79
CA LYS A 26 14.06 3.43 -3.84
C LYS A 26 13.77 3.98 -5.23
N GLU A 27 14.34 3.35 -6.26
CA GLU A 27 14.15 3.78 -7.65
C GLU A 27 12.67 3.66 -8.06
N ALA A 28 12.02 2.56 -7.69
CA ALA A 28 10.59 2.38 -7.87
C ALA A 28 9.79 3.44 -7.10
N LEU A 29 10.12 3.72 -5.83
CA LEU A 29 9.45 4.75 -5.03
C LEU A 29 9.52 6.14 -5.67
N GLU A 30 10.61 6.46 -6.39
CA GLU A 30 10.73 7.73 -7.11
C GLU A 30 9.88 7.79 -8.38
N VAL A 31 9.60 6.64 -9.01
CA VAL A 31 8.73 6.52 -10.19
C VAL A 31 7.25 6.34 -9.79
N LEU A 32 6.99 5.78 -8.62
CA LEU A 32 5.65 5.53 -8.10
C LEU A 32 5.04 6.82 -7.54
N THR A 33 3.84 7.14 -8.00
CA THR A 33 3.04 8.26 -7.48
C THR A 33 2.19 7.82 -6.28
N SER A 34 1.64 8.79 -5.56
CA SER A 34 0.74 8.55 -4.42
C SER A 34 -0.39 7.57 -4.74
N GLU A 35 -0.96 7.66 -5.95
CA GLU A 35 -2.03 6.76 -6.42
C GLU A 35 -1.55 5.32 -6.55
N ASN A 36 -0.34 5.10 -7.08
CA ASN A 36 0.25 3.77 -7.17
C ASN A 36 0.54 3.19 -5.78
N ILE A 37 1.00 4.02 -4.83
CA ILE A 37 1.21 3.61 -3.45
C ILE A 37 -0.13 3.22 -2.80
N GLU A 38 -1.21 3.96 -3.03
CA GLU A 38 -2.54 3.58 -2.55
C GLU A 38 -3.02 2.26 -3.14
N VAL A 39 -2.79 2.01 -4.44
CA VAL A 39 -3.12 0.71 -5.06
C VAL A 39 -2.31 -0.43 -4.43
N ILE A 40 -1.00 -0.25 -4.24
CA ILE A 40 -0.13 -1.25 -3.60
C ILE A 40 -0.61 -1.53 -2.17
N LYS A 41 -0.91 -0.46 -1.42
CA LYS A 41 -1.42 -0.54 -0.05
C LYS A 41 -2.77 -1.23 0.00
N SER A 42 -3.67 -0.90 -0.93
CA SER A 42 -4.98 -1.56 -1.08
C SER A 42 -4.83 -3.02 -1.48
N LYS A 43 -3.85 -3.38 -2.31
CA LYS A 43 -3.59 -4.77 -2.71
C LYS A 43 -3.02 -5.60 -1.57
N LEU A 44 -2.09 -5.04 -0.80
CA LEU A 44 -1.54 -5.67 0.40
C LEU A 44 -2.60 -5.79 1.51
N ALA A 45 -3.46 -4.78 1.67
CA ALA A 45 -4.60 -4.81 2.58
C ALA A 45 -5.71 -5.79 2.13
N GLU A 46 -5.97 -5.89 0.82
CA GLU A 46 -6.92 -6.84 0.22
C GLU A 46 -6.43 -8.29 0.41
N GLY A 47 -5.12 -8.52 0.38
CA GLY A 47 -4.51 -9.81 0.74
C GLY A 47 -4.57 -10.14 2.24
N GLY A 48 -4.89 -9.16 3.10
CA GLY A 48 -4.77 -9.26 4.56
C GLY A 48 -5.84 -8.46 5.30
N MET A 49 -7.08 -8.96 5.27
CA MET A 49 -8.11 -8.65 6.26
C MET A 49 -8.46 -7.14 6.41
N GLU A 50 -9.03 -6.49 5.40
CA GLU A 50 -9.88 -5.32 5.69
C GLU A 50 -11.25 -5.40 5.03
N LYS A 51 -12.11 -6.09 5.79
CA LYS A 51 -13.49 -5.74 6.09
C LYS A 51 -14.40 -5.55 4.88
N SER A 52 -14.98 -6.68 4.51
CA SER A 52 -16.42 -6.87 4.35
C SER A 52 -17.26 -5.92 5.24
N ASN A 53 -17.38 -4.66 4.85
CA ASN A 53 -18.42 -3.76 5.34
C ASN A 53 -19.20 -3.16 4.17
N GLU A 54 -19.50 -3.99 3.17
CA GLU A 54 -20.59 -3.77 2.22
C GLU A 54 -21.86 -4.49 2.70
N ARG A 55 -22.48 -4.02 3.78
CA ARG A 55 -23.91 -4.28 4.03
C ARG A 55 -24.60 -3.05 4.61
N THR A 56 -24.40 -1.89 3.98
CA THR A 56 -25.45 -0.87 3.93
C THR A 56 -26.25 -1.24 2.67
N HIS A 57 -27.54 -1.57 2.70
CA HIS A 57 -28.65 -0.80 3.23
C HIS A 57 -29.85 -1.76 3.36
N ARG A 58 -30.20 -2.18 4.58
CA ARG A 58 -31.57 -2.67 4.80
C ARG A 58 -32.47 -1.45 4.70
N ARG A 59 -33.29 -1.38 3.65
CA ARG A 59 -34.47 -0.53 3.66
C ARG A 59 -35.65 -1.48 3.65
N ASP A 60 -36.21 -1.67 4.84
CA ASP A 60 -37.47 -2.34 5.10
C ASP A 60 -38.55 -1.86 4.10
N GLY A 61 -39.30 -2.83 3.58
CA GLY A 61 -40.52 -2.61 2.80
C GLY A 61 -41.76 -2.66 3.67
#